data_AF-T1DU37-F1
#
_entry.id   AF-T1DU37-F1
#
_cell.length_a   1.000
_cell.length_b   1.000
_cell.length_c   1.000
_cell.angle_alpha   90.00
_cell.angle_beta   90.00
_cell.angle_gamma   90.00
#
_symmetry.space_group_name_H-M   'P 1'
#
loop_
_entity.id
_entity.type
_entity.pdbx_description
1 polymer ?
#
loop_
_entity_poly.entity_id
_entity_poly.type
_entity_poly.pdbx_seq_one_letter_code
_entity_poly.pdbx_strand_id
1 'polypeptide(L)' 'FKSIDWEMLGQKANSRHSAPVRLRSRSGQLPDPTFTDEPVHLTPDDDRVIDKIDQSEFEGFEYVNPLLMSLEDCV' A
#
# COMPACT_ATOMS: atom_id res chain seq x y z
N PHE A 1 4.96 26.20 -11.54
CA PHE A 1 6.13 25.63 -10.84
C PHE A 1 7.15 26.66 -10.33
N LYS A 2 7.18 27.91 -10.83
CA LYS A 2 8.12 28.95 -10.35
C LYS A 2 7.97 29.34 -8.87
N SER A 3 6.79 29.10 -8.28
CA SER A 3 6.47 29.40 -6.87
C SER A 3 6.54 28.16 -5.96
N ILE A 4 7.00 27.03 -6.48
CA ILE A 4 7.10 25.78 -5.71
C ILE A 4 8.52 25.68 -5.19
N ASP A 5 8.64 25.73 -3.88
CA ASP A 5 9.84 25.30 -3.20
C ASP A 5 9.88 23.77 -3.21
N TRP A 6 10.78 23.21 -4.03
CA TRP A 6 10.91 21.77 -4.22
C TRP A 6 11.55 21.07 -3.02
N GLU A 7 12.40 21.77 -2.26
CA GLU A 7 13.04 21.22 -1.07
C GLU A 7 12.00 21.04 0.04
N MET A 8 11.19 22.08 0.30
CA MET A 8 10.11 21.99 1.27
C MET A 8 9.01 21.00 0.85
N LEU A 9 8.73 20.88 -0.46
CA LEU A 9 7.78 19.90 -0.98
C LEU A 9 8.27 18.46 -0.77
N GLY A 10 9.56 18.18 -1.01
CA GLY A 10 10.17 16.87 -0.78
C GLY A 10 10.14 16.43 0.68
N GLN A 11 10.28 17.39 1.62
CA GLN A 11 10.15 17.17 3.05
C GLN A 11 8.68 17.09 3.53
N LYS A 12 7.70 17.21 2.63
CA LYS A 12 6.26 17.30 2.95
C LYS A 12 5.93 18.45 3.91
N ALA A 13 6.74 19.52 3.94
CA ALA A 13 6.59 20.66 4.85
C ALA A 13 5.58 21.71 4.34
N ASN A 14 5.19 21.66 3.06
CA ASN A 14 4.17 22.54 2.50
C ASN A 14 2.78 22.12 2.99
N SER A 15 1.98 23.07 3.48
CA SER A 15 0.59 22.77 3.83
C SER A 15 -0.15 22.27 2.59
N ARG A 16 -0.77 21.09 2.67
CA ARG A 16 -1.65 20.61 1.59
C ARG A 16 -2.78 21.61 1.39
N HIS A 17 -3.01 22.05 0.15
CA HIS A 17 -4.12 22.94 -0.19
C HIS A 17 -5.49 22.32 0.10
N SER A 18 -5.60 20.99 -0.02
CA SER A 18 -6.76 20.22 0.41
C SER A 18 -6.28 18.98 1.15
N ALA A 19 -6.66 18.86 2.42
CA ALA A 19 -6.42 17.66 3.20
C ALA A 19 -7.64 16.73 3.05
N PRO A 20 -7.46 15.44 2.69
CA PRO A 20 -8.57 14.50 2.73
C PRO A 20 -9.14 14.43 4.15
N VAL A 21 -10.46 14.24 4.26
CA VAL A 21 -11.14 14.10 5.54
C VAL A 21 -10.49 12.94 6.31
N ARG A 22 -9.96 13.23 7.50
CA ARG A 22 -9.42 12.19 8.38
C ARG A 22 -10.58 11.39 8.97
N LEU A 23 -10.78 10.20 8.44
CA LEU A 23 -11.74 9.24 8.96
C LEU A 23 -11.16 8.64 10.25
N ARG A 24 -11.69 9.06 11.40
CA ARG A 24 -11.19 8.66 12.74
C ARG A 24 -11.58 7.23 13.14
N SER A 25 -12.32 6.50 12.31
CA SER A 25 -12.76 5.14 12.55
C SER A 25 -12.85 4.36 11.23
N ARG A 26 -12.86 3.02 11.32
CA ARG A 26 -13.20 2.08 10.23
C ARG A 26 -14.52 2.38 9.50
N SER A 27 -15.32 3.32 10.00
CA SER A 27 -16.65 3.67 9.47
C SER A 27 -16.70 5.05 8.80
N GLY A 28 -15.58 5.76 8.70
CA GLY A 28 -15.54 6.88 7.79
C GLY A 28 -15.53 6.35 6.36
N GLN A 29 -16.40 6.90 5.50
CA GLN A 29 -16.62 6.51 4.09
C GLN A 29 -15.51 5.60 3.58
N LEU A 30 -15.77 4.30 3.71
CA LEU A 30 -14.88 3.29 3.16
C LEU A 30 -14.69 3.60 1.67
N PRO A 31 -13.55 3.22 1.07
CA PRO A 31 -13.45 3.18 -0.39
C PRO A 31 -14.69 2.47 -0.96
N ASP A 32 -15.07 2.82 -2.20
CA ASP A 32 -16.25 2.33 -2.92
C ASP A 32 -16.84 1.01 -2.36
N PRO A 33 -18.13 1.00 -1.92
CA PRO A 33 -18.75 -0.16 -1.28
C PRO A 33 -18.58 -1.48 -2.04
N THR A 34 -18.40 -1.41 -3.35
CA THR A 34 -18.07 -2.54 -4.22
C THR A 34 -16.90 -3.38 -3.68
N PHE A 35 -15.92 -2.77 -3.02
CA PHE A 35 -14.76 -3.47 -2.45
C PHE A 35 -14.89 -3.81 -0.96
N THR A 36 -15.84 -3.22 -0.24
CA THR A 36 -15.98 -3.42 1.21
C THR A 36 -17.13 -4.33 1.62
N ASP A 37 -18.10 -4.53 0.71
CA ASP A 37 -19.21 -5.46 0.92
C ASP A 37 -18.81 -6.91 0.62
N GLU A 38 -17.74 -7.13 -0.16
CA GLU A 38 -17.19 -8.46 -0.42
C GLU A 38 -16.46 -9.03 0.80
N PRO A 39 -16.53 -10.36 1.03
CA PRO A 39 -15.81 -10.99 2.13
C PRO A 39 -14.30 -10.87 1.91
N VAL A 40 -13.55 -10.63 2.99
CA VAL A 40 -12.09 -10.55 2.95
C VAL A 40 -11.50 -11.97 2.82
N HIS A 41 -11.34 -12.42 1.58
CA HIS A 41 -10.77 -13.73 1.23
C HIS A 41 -9.99 -13.64 -0.08
N LEU A 42 -9.03 -14.54 -0.26
CA LEU A 42 -8.36 -14.73 -1.54
C LEU A 42 -9.22 -15.67 -2.39
N THR A 43 -9.30 -15.40 -3.69
CA THR A 43 -9.88 -16.33 -4.66
C THR A 43 -9.09 -17.64 -4.62
N PRO A 44 -9.73 -18.82 -4.50
CA PRO A 44 -9.05 -20.10 -4.55
C PRO A 44 -8.29 -20.30 -5.86
N ASP A 45 -7.12 -20.94 -5.79
CA ASP A 45 -6.27 -21.19 -6.95
C ASP A 45 -6.87 -22.28 -7.88
N ASP A 46 -6.53 -22.21 -9.18
CA ASP A 46 -6.74 -23.28 -10.15
C ASP A 46 -5.39 -23.90 -10.52
N ASP A 47 -5.15 -25.14 -10.09
CA ASP A 47 -3.89 -25.86 -10.31
C ASP A 47 -3.44 -25.85 -11.76
N ARG A 48 -4.37 -25.91 -12.73
CA ARG A 48 -4.04 -25.92 -14.17
C ARG A 48 -3.51 -24.59 -14.67
N VAL A 49 -3.86 -23.51 -13.99
CA VAL A 49 -3.37 -22.16 -14.28
C VAL A 49 -2.02 -22.00 -13.61
N ILE A 50 -1.89 -22.37 -12.33
CA ILE A 50 -0.65 -22.27 -11.56
C ILE A 50 0.49 -23.07 -12.22
N ASP A 51 0.21 -24.29 -12.68
CA ASP A 51 1.19 -25.16 -13.34
C ASP A 51 1.78 -24.61 -14.64
N LYS A 52 1.12 -23.62 -15.27
CA LYS A 52 1.58 -22.99 -16.51
C LYS A 52 2.40 -21.73 -16.28
N ILE A 53 2.46 -21.25 -15.04
CA ILE A 53 3.18 -20.02 -14.69
C ILE A 53 4.67 -20.35 -14.57
N ASP A 54 5.51 -19.60 -15.28
CA ASP A 54 6.95 -19.67 -15.13
C ASP A 54 7.36 -19.03 -13.79
N GLN A 55 7.71 -19.87 -12.81
CA GLN A 55 8.10 -19.41 -11.47
C GLN A 55 9.42 -18.63 -11.47
N SER A 56 10.27 -18.81 -12.49
CA SER A 56 11.54 -18.10 -12.58
C SER A 56 11.37 -16.59 -12.80
N GLU A 57 10.21 -16.16 -13.33
CA GLU A 57 9.87 -14.74 -13.45
C GLU A 57 9.73 -14.02 -12.09
N PHE A 58 9.53 -14.77 -11.01
CA PHE A 58 9.33 -14.25 -9.66
C PHE A 58 10.58 -14.35 -8.78
N GLU A 59 11.71 -14.84 -9.31
CA GLU A 59 12.96 -14.88 -8.56
C GLU A 59 13.40 -13.45 -8.15
N GLY A 60 13.65 -13.26 -6.84
CA GLY A 60 14.05 -11.96 -6.29
C GLY A 60 12.89 -10.98 -6.08
N PHE A 61 11.64 -11.46 -6.13
CA PHE A 61 10.47 -10.67 -5.77
C PHE A 61 10.41 -10.36 -4.27
N GLU A 62 11.03 -11.19 -3.42
CA GLU A 62 10.99 -10.99 -1.98
C GLU A 62 11.70 -9.69 -1.59
N TYR A 63 10.97 -8.83 -0.89
CA TYR A 63 11.51 -7.61 -0.31
C TYR A 63 10.93 -7.40 1.08
N VAL A 64 11.81 -7.15 2.04
CA VAL A 64 11.45 -6.63 3.35
C VAL A 64 12.15 -5.29 3.50
N ASN A 65 11.42 -4.27 3.95
CA ASN A 65 12.03 -2.97 4.21
C ASN A 65 12.98 -3.09 5.41
N PRO A 66 14.31 -2.96 5.23
CA PRO A 66 15.27 -3.13 6.32
C PRO A 66 15.13 -2.06 7.41
N LEU A 67 14.50 -0.92 7.11
CA LEU A 67 14.22 0.12 8.09
C LEU A 67 13.07 -0.24 9.04
N LEU A 68 12.21 -1.20 8.66
CA LEU A 68 11.13 -1.70 9.51
C LEU A 68 11.60 -2.84 10.41
N MET A 69 12.53 -3.69 9.95
CA MET A 69 13.09 -4.80 10.75
C MET A 69 13.78 -4.32 12.04
N SER A 70 14.45 -3.16 12.00
CA SER A 70 15.11 -2.54 13.17
C SER A 70 14.15 -2.14 14.31
N LEU A 71 12.85 -1.95 14.02
CA LEU A 71 11.86 -1.55 15.03
C LEU A 71 11.26 -2.76 15.77
N GLU A 72 11.37 -3.95 15.20
CA GLU A 72 10.69 -5.17 15.66
C GLU A 72 11.63 -6.10 16.45
N ASP A 73 12.96 -5.90 16.36
CA ASP A 73 14.00 -6.67 17.06
C ASP A 73 14.52 -5.99 18.36
N CYS A 74 13.60 -5.59 19.24
CA CYS A 74 13.89 -5.43 20.67
C CYS A 74 13.16 -6.54 21.43
N VAL A 75 13.69 -7.76 21.34
CA VAL A 75 13.35 -8.88 22.24
C VAL A 75 14.12 -8.74 23.55
#